data_AF-A0A7S0GL68-F1
#
_entry.id   AF-A0A7S0GL68-F1
#
_cell.length_a   1.000
_cell.length_b   1.000
_cell.length_c   1.000
_cell.angle_alpha   90.00
_cell.angle_beta   90.00
_cell.angle_gamma   90.00
#
_symmetry.space_group_name_H-M   'P 1'
#
loop_
_entity.id
_entity.type
_entity.pdbx_description
1 polymer ?
#
loop_
_entity_poly.entity_id
_entity_poly.type
_entity_poly.pdbx_seq_one_letter_code
_entity_poly.pdbx_strand_id
1 'polypeptide(L)'
;LDFRGRAYPIPPHLSNIGSDLNRGLLTFQNSKPLGVNGLFWLKVHLANLFGMDKTSFPDRAQFTEDHLPQIRASITDPLGEAWWKSAEDPFQALATCFEICDALDSGDPSTFESSLPVHMDGSCNALQHYAAIGRDRVGGHAVNLCNADEPQDVYTGVMKKVIEIVANDAKLLDNNDSYTDHKASGTKFTKDDSTNTTTNQNNNTASKEDGDEQETGDYLTTKEMETIRHSRSFDFDDVKKYEAAKLVNGLIDRGVVKRTVMTSVYGVTFIGAKNQIREKIEEKLEEQGHDIYLLDREIHLASGYLAKITMEVIGELFSGARQTMNWLTTCARLLSAEGQPVAWITPIGIPVVQPYRQKKAFSVVTMFQSIRLVTRSDHLPIHKGRQASAFPPNYVHSLDSAHMMLTALEMEKRNLDFTAVHDSFWTHAGNIDEMNEILRDSFVDLYDGDVLEDLRESWKLRYPDIELPDLPERGDLDIKDVKDSTYFFQ
;
A
#
# COMPACT_ATOMS: atom_id res chain seq x y z
N LEU A 1 -14.63 8.18 16.48
CA LEU A 1 -13.20 8.01 16.13
C LEU A 1 -12.75 6.64 16.61
N ASP A 2 -11.83 5.98 15.91
CA ASP A 2 -11.11 4.83 16.48
C ASP A 2 -9.97 5.28 17.40
N PHE A 3 -9.19 4.34 17.95
CA PHE A 3 -8.11 4.67 18.88
C PHE A 3 -6.96 5.49 18.25
N ARG A 4 -6.86 5.53 16.92
CA ARG A 4 -5.82 6.23 16.16
C ARG A 4 -6.25 7.63 15.75
N GLY A 5 -7.53 7.94 15.90
CA GLY A 5 -8.15 9.20 15.52
C GLY A 5 -9.08 9.08 14.31
N ARG A 6 -9.01 8.01 13.50
CA ARG A 6 -9.80 7.93 12.26
C ARG A 6 -11.29 8.03 12.53
N ALA A 7 -11.96 8.89 11.77
CA ALA A 7 -13.40 9.11 11.89
C ALA A 7 -14.21 8.02 11.17
N TYR A 8 -15.34 7.65 11.79
CA TYR A 8 -16.30 6.66 11.27
C TYR A 8 -17.71 7.15 11.59
N PRO A 9 -18.67 7.05 10.63
CA PRO A 9 -20.08 7.23 10.91
C PRO A 9 -20.55 6.27 12.00
N ILE A 10 -21.42 6.75 12.89
CA ILE A 10 -22.05 5.91 13.93
C ILE A 10 -23.09 4.94 13.31
N PRO A 11 -23.94 5.36 12.36
CA PRO A 11 -24.88 4.45 11.71
C PRO A 11 -24.12 3.39 10.88
N PRO A 12 -24.28 2.09 11.17
CA PRO A 12 -23.44 1.04 10.58
C PRO A 12 -23.93 0.57 9.21
N HIS A 13 -25.18 0.84 8.84
CA HIS A 13 -25.81 0.23 7.65
C HIS A 13 -25.78 1.14 6.41
N LEU A 14 -26.15 2.42 6.58
CA LEU A 14 -26.18 3.40 5.51
C LEU A 14 -25.29 4.58 5.89
N SER A 15 -24.16 4.70 5.20
CA SER A 15 -23.22 5.81 5.34
C SER A 15 -22.31 5.90 4.11
N ASN A 16 -21.62 7.03 3.96
CA ASN A 16 -20.67 7.30 2.88
C ASN A 16 -19.43 6.37 2.91
N ILE A 17 -19.10 5.74 4.05
CA ILE A 17 -18.04 4.71 4.13
C ILE A 17 -18.49 3.36 3.54
N GLY A 18 -19.79 3.19 3.26
CA GLY A 18 -20.35 1.96 2.70
C GLY A 18 -19.90 1.64 1.28
N SER A 19 -20.53 0.60 0.71
CA SER A 19 -20.30 0.16 -0.68
C SER A 19 -20.76 1.21 -1.70
N ASP A 20 -20.37 1.02 -2.97
CA ASP A 20 -20.81 1.84 -4.11
C ASP A 20 -22.31 2.16 -4.08
N LEU A 21 -23.17 1.16 -3.87
CA LEU A 21 -24.62 1.37 -3.74
C LEU A 21 -24.98 2.39 -2.64
N ASN A 22 -24.34 2.33 -1.47
CA ASN A 22 -24.63 3.29 -0.39
C ASN A 22 -24.21 4.70 -0.80
N ARG A 23 -23.06 4.83 -1.48
CA ARG A 23 -22.52 6.12 -1.92
C ARG A 23 -23.35 6.74 -3.03
N GLY A 24 -23.75 5.95 -4.02
CA GLY A 24 -24.63 6.38 -5.12
C GLY A 24 -26.05 6.75 -4.68
N LEU A 25 -26.48 6.36 -3.48
CA LEU A 25 -27.77 6.75 -2.90
C LEU A 25 -27.73 8.03 -2.05
N LEU A 26 -26.55 8.55 -1.74
CA LEU A 26 -26.37 9.67 -0.80
C LEU A 26 -25.86 10.92 -1.53
N THR A 27 -26.51 12.06 -1.28
CA THR A 27 -26.09 13.38 -1.75
C THR A 27 -26.03 14.36 -0.59
N PHE A 28 -25.41 15.53 -0.81
CA PHE A 28 -25.49 16.62 0.17
C PHE A 28 -26.93 17.15 0.27
N GLN A 29 -27.33 17.57 1.47
CA GLN A 29 -28.67 18.11 1.67
C GLN A 29 -28.87 19.46 0.95
N ASN A 30 -27.85 20.31 1.00
CA ASN A 30 -27.88 21.62 0.37
C ASN A 30 -27.20 21.50 -1.00
N SER A 31 -27.81 22.06 -2.04
CA SER A 31 -27.15 22.21 -3.34
C SER A 31 -26.23 23.43 -3.33
N LYS A 32 -25.23 23.42 -4.21
CA LYS A 32 -24.40 24.59 -4.53
C LYS A 32 -24.28 24.74 -6.05
N PRO A 33 -24.15 25.98 -6.57
CA PRO A 33 -23.96 26.19 -7.99
C PRO A 33 -22.63 25.57 -8.45
N LEU A 34 -22.61 24.96 -9.64
CA LEU A 34 -21.39 24.37 -10.20
C LEU A 34 -20.29 25.41 -10.46
N GLY A 35 -20.66 26.66 -10.72
CA GLY A 35 -19.69 27.70 -11.07
C GLY A 35 -18.94 27.37 -12.37
N VAL A 36 -17.77 27.99 -12.55
CA VAL A 36 -17.02 27.90 -13.81
C VAL A 36 -16.45 26.49 -14.06
N ASN A 37 -15.97 25.83 -13.00
CA ASN A 37 -15.25 24.56 -13.10
C ASN A 37 -16.05 23.34 -12.60
N GLY A 38 -17.23 23.50 -11.98
CA GLY A 38 -17.94 22.37 -11.40
C GLY A 38 -18.36 21.31 -12.42
N LEU A 39 -18.78 21.71 -13.62
CA LEU A 39 -19.09 20.74 -14.68
C LEU A 39 -17.82 19.98 -15.13
N PHE A 40 -16.66 20.63 -15.15
CA PHE A 40 -15.39 19.95 -15.45
C PHE A 40 -15.10 18.88 -14.39
N TRP A 41 -15.25 19.21 -13.11
CA TRP A 41 -15.04 18.24 -12.02
C TRP A 41 -16.06 17.11 -11.99
N LEU A 42 -17.33 17.34 -12.37
CA LEU A 42 -18.29 16.25 -12.58
C LEU A 42 -17.84 15.28 -13.68
N LYS A 43 -17.30 15.82 -14.78
CA LYS A 43 -16.78 14.99 -15.89
C LYS A 43 -15.55 14.19 -15.50
N VAL A 44 -14.64 14.80 -14.74
CA VAL A 44 -13.47 14.10 -14.17
C VAL A 44 -13.92 13.02 -13.18
N HIS A 45 -14.88 13.32 -12.32
CA HIS A 45 -15.45 12.37 -11.37
C HIS A 45 -16.05 11.15 -12.06
N LEU A 46 -16.85 11.36 -13.12
CA LEU A 46 -17.38 10.23 -13.90
C LEU A 46 -16.25 9.36 -14.48
N ALA A 47 -15.23 9.96 -15.07
CA ALA A 47 -14.10 9.21 -15.62
C ALA A 47 -13.35 8.41 -14.54
N ASN A 48 -13.16 8.98 -13.34
CA ASN A 48 -12.57 8.27 -12.20
C ASN A 48 -13.38 7.02 -11.84
N LEU A 49 -14.71 7.09 -11.84
CA LEU A 49 -15.59 5.95 -11.54
C LEU A 49 -15.51 4.83 -12.60
N PHE A 50 -15.02 5.14 -13.80
CA PHE A 50 -14.69 4.18 -14.87
C PHE A 50 -13.22 3.70 -14.82
N GLY A 51 -12.48 4.02 -13.77
CA GLY A 51 -11.08 3.60 -13.59
C GLY A 51 -10.07 4.42 -14.41
N MET A 52 -10.45 5.58 -14.95
CA MET A 52 -9.54 6.46 -15.69
C MET A 52 -8.73 7.38 -14.76
N ASP A 53 -8.01 6.81 -13.80
CA ASP A 53 -7.28 7.54 -12.77
C ASP A 53 -5.77 7.69 -13.08
N LYS A 54 -5.36 7.48 -14.34
CA LYS A 54 -3.95 7.40 -14.79
C LYS A 54 -3.57 8.37 -15.90
N THR A 55 -4.49 9.25 -16.27
CA THR A 55 -4.28 10.30 -17.26
C THR A 55 -4.56 11.65 -16.63
N SER A 56 -4.18 12.71 -17.33
CA SER A 56 -4.46 14.09 -16.95
C SER A 56 -5.96 14.35 -16.72
N PHE A 57 -6.30 15.31 -15.85
CA PHE A 57 -7.71 15.70 -15.63
C PHE A 57 -8.41 16.18 -16.92
N PRO A 58 -7.75 16.94 -17.83
CA PRO A 58 -8.33 17.24 -19.13
C PRO A 58 -8.70 15.99 -19.96
N ASP A 59 -7.83 14.98 -20.02
CA ASP A 59 -8.12 13.75 -20.76
C ASP A 59 -9.28 12.96 -20.11
N ARG A 60 -9.38 12.98 -18.78
CA ARG A 60 -10.51 12.41 -18.04
C ARG A 60 -11.82 13.13 -18.36
N ALA A 61 -11.80 14.46 -18.40
CA ALA A 61 -12.97 15.23 -18.81
C ALA A 61 -13.36 14.94 -20.27
N GLN A 62 -12.37 14.81 -21.16
CA GLN A 62 -12.58 14.46 -22.57
C GLN A 62 -13.19 13.06 -22.73
N PHE A 63 -12.77 12.07 -21.93
CA PHE A 63 -13.41 10.75 -21.93
C PHE A 63 -14.92 10.85 -21.70
N THR A 64 -15.34 11.66 -20.74
CA THR A 64 -16.77 11.88 -20.46
C THR A 64 -17.48 12.56 -21.63
N GLU A 65 -16.83 13.53 -22.28
CA GLU A 65 -17.38 14.18 -23.49
C GLU A 65 -17.58 13.18 -24.63
N ASP A 66 -16.59 12.31 -24.87
CA ASP A 66 -16.63 11.30 -25.91
C ASP A 66 -17.74 10.25 -25.68
N HIS A 67 -18.16 10.07 -24.43
CA HIS A 67 -19.21 9.12 -24.02
C HIS A 67 -20.56 9.77 -23.72
N LEU A 68 -20.76 11.06 -24.02
CA LEU A 68 -22.06 11.74 -23.83
C LEU A 68 -23.27 10.99 -24.41
N PRO A 69 -23.20 10.36 -25.61
CA PRO A 69 -24.31 9.56 -26.13
C PRO A 69 -24.67 8.38 -25.20
N GLN A 70 -23.66 7.67 -24.69
CA GLN A 70 -23.83 6.55 -23.76
C GLN A 70 -24.35 7.01 -22.40
N ILE A 71 -23.90 8.18 -21.93
CA ILE A 71 -24.39 8.81 -20.69
C ILE A 71 -25.89 9.14 -20.82
N ARG A 72 -26.29 9.80 -21.91
CA ARG A 72 -27.71 10.13 -22.16
C ARG A 72 -28.57 8.88 -22.33
N ALA A 73 -28.05 7.83 -22.98
CA ALA A 73 -28.74 6.55 -23.09
C ALA A 73 -28.92 5.89 -21.71
N SER A 74 -27.90 5.97 -20.85
CA SER A 74 -27.90 5.39 -19.49
C SER A 74 -28.97 6.01 -18.58
N ILE A 75 -29.27 7.30 -18.71
CA ILE A 75 -30.33 7.94 -17.91
C ILE A 75 -31.74 7.70 -18.49
N THR A 76 -31.83 7.44 -19.80
CA THR A 76 -33.12 7.23 -20.50
C THR A 76 -33.66 5.82 -20.25
N ASP A 77 -32.78 4.81 -20.28
CA ASP A 77 -33.11 3.42 -19.94
C ASP A 77 -32.02 2.84 -19.02
N PRO A 78 -32.03 3.18 -17.72
CA PRO A 78 -31.01 2.72 -16.78
C PRO A 78 -31.02 1.22 -16.54
N LEU A 79 -32.11 0.52 -16.88
CA LEU A 79 -32.26 -0.92 -16.65
C LEU A 79 -31.85 -1.77 -17.86
N GLY A 80 -31.82 -1.19 -19.07
CA GLY A 80 -31.42 -1.85 -20.33
C GLY A 80 -29.93 -2.25 -20.42
N GLU A 81 -29.34 -2.20 -21.62
CA GLU A 81 -27.91 -2.53 -21.83
C GLU A 81 -26.94 -1.57 -21.13
N ALA A 82 -27.45 -0.40 -20.73
CA ALA A 82 -26.94 0.56 -19.74
C ALA A 82 -25.41 0.55 -19.46
N TRP A 83 -24.69 1.38 -20.21
CA TRP A 83 -23.24 1.54 -20.18
C TRP A 83 -22.66 1.79 -18.78
N TRP A 84 -23.38 2.51 -17.91
CA TRP A 84 -22.98 2.76 -16.53
C TRP A 84 -22.66 1.50 -15.71
N LYS A 85 -23.23 0.33 -16.06
CA LYS A 85 -22.97 -0.95 -15.40
C LYS A 85 -21.53 -1.47 -15.61
N SER A 86 -20.79 -0.90 -16.56
CA SER A 86 -19.39 -1.26 -16.85
C SER A 86 -18.36 -0.46 -16.05
N ALA A 87 -18.79 0.54 -15.27
CA ALA A 87 -17.92 1.29 -14.38
C ALA A 87 -17.38 0.41 -13.23
N GLU A 88 -16.26 0.82 -12.62
CA GLU A 88 -15.75 0.16 -11.39
C GLU A 88 -16.72 0.40 -10.21
N ASP A 89 -17.35 1.58 -10.18
CA ASP A 89 -18.36 2.01 -9.21
C ASP A 89 -19.69 2.38 -9.91
N PRO A 90 -20.51 1.37 -10.31
CA PRO A 90 -21.67 1.56 -11.16
C PRO A 90 -22.73 2.54 -10.63
N PHE A 91 -23.14 2.43 -9.37
CA PHE A 91 -24.23 3.24 -8.85
C PHE A 91 -23.83 4.71 -8.69
N GLN A 92 -22.60 4.99 -8.28
CA GLN A 92 -22.05 6.35 -8.30
C GLN A 92 -21.94 6.88 -9.74
N ALA A 93 -21.54 6.03 -10.71
CA ALA A 93 -21.45 6.43 -12.11
C ALA A 93 -22.83 6.81 -12.68
N LEU A 94 -23.86 6.03 -12.36
CA LEU A 94 -25.24 6.34 -12.74
C LEU A 94 -25.74 7.65 -12.12
N ALA A 95 -25.49 7.88 -10.82
CA ALA A 95 -25.85 9.14 -10.17
C ALA A 95 -25.17 10.34 -10.84
N THR A 96 -23.89 10.19 -11.21
CA THR A 96 -23.13 11.21 -11.93
C THR A 96 -23.63 11.43 -13.36
N CYS A 97 -24.12 10.40 -14.04
CA CYS A 97 -24.73 10.52 -15.37
C CYS A 97 -25.99 11.39 -15.34
N PHE A 98 -26.84 11.23 -14.32
CA PHE A 98 -28.01 12.10 -14.10
C PHE A 98 -27.56 13.55 -13.90
N GLU A 99 -26.63 13.78 -12.96
CA GLU A 99 -26.18 15.13 -12.61
C GLU A 99 -25.57 15.88 -13.82
N ILE A 100 -24.73 15.20 -14.62
CA ILE A 100 -24.12 15.79 -15.82
C ILE A 100 -25.20 16.16 -16.87
N CYS A 101 -26.17 15.28 -17.11
CA CYS A 101 -27.23 15.57 -18.09
C CYS A 101 -28.10 16.74 -17.63
N ASP A 102 -28.52 16.74 -16.36
CA ASP A 102 -29.33 17.81 -15.78
C ASP A 102 -28.59 19.15 -15.83
N ALA A 103 -27.28 19.15 -15.53
CA ALA A 103 -26.44 20.33 -15.65
C ALA A 103 -26.34 20.85 -17.10
N LEU A 104 -26.14 19.96 -18.08
CA LEU A 104 -26.07 20.34 -19.50
C LEU A 104 -27.43 20.84 -20.02
N ASP A 105 -28.53 20.25 -19.57
CA ASP A 105 -29.88 20.57 -20.02
C ASP A 105 -30.47 21.81 -19.31
N SER A 106 -29.82 22.29 -18.24
CA SER A 106 -30.17 23.53 -17.52
C SER A 106 -30.01 24.81 -18.36
N GLY A 107 -29.30 24.74 -19.48
CA GLY A 107 -28.99 25.86 -20.38
C GLY A 107 -27.70 26.60 -20.00
N ASP A 108 -27.51 26.94 -18.71
CA ASP A 108 -26.25 27.47 -18.17
C ASP A 108 -25.75 26.58 -17.01
N PRO A 109 -24.87 25.61 -17.31
CA PRO A 109 -24.34 24.70 -16.30
C PRO A 109 -23.68 25.40 -15.11
N SER A 110 -23.14 26.61 -15.27
CA SER A 110 -22.45 27.31 -14.18
C SER A 110 -23.39 27.73 -13.03
N THR A 111 -24.68 27.85 -13.33
CA THR A 111 -25.73 28.20 -12.36
C THR A 111 -26.52 26.98 -11.88
N PHE A 112 -26.23 25.79 -12.42
CA PHE A 112 -26.90 24.56 -12.01
C PHE A 112 -26.56 24.23 -10.56
N GLU A 113 -27.60 24.04 -9.76
CA GLU A 113 -27.52 23.75 -8.33
C GLU A 113 -27.31 22.24 -8.12
N SER A 114 -26.05 21.85 -7.88
CA SER A 114 -25.65 20.46 -7.73
C SER A 114 -25.49 20.06 -6.26
N SER A 115 -26.01 18.88 -5.92
CA SER A 115 -25.86 18.28 -4.59
C SER A 115 -24.98 17.03 -4.56
N LEU A 116 -24.53 16.59 -5.74
CA LEU A 116 -23.71 15.39 -5.89
C LEU A 116 -22.32 15.63 -5.27
N PRO A 117 -21.86 14.74 -4.35
CA PRO A 117 -20.50 14.81 -3.86
C PRO A 117 -19.52 14.36 -4.95
N VAL A 118 -18.47 15.16 -5.16
CA VAL A 118 -17.30 14.77 -5.94
C VAL A 118 -16.16 14.46 -4.99
N HIS A 119 -15.52 13.30 -5.18
CA HIS A 119 -14.41 12.85 -4.34
C HIS A 119 -13.06 12.95 -5.03
N MET A 120 -12.05 13.29 -4.23
CA MET A 120 -10.64 13.27 -4.60
C MET A 120 -9.93 12.26 -3.68
N ASP A 121 -9.18 11.34 -4.27
CA ASP A 121 -8.56 10.21 -3.59
C ASP A 121 -7.03 10.35 -3.48
N GLY A 122 -6.46 9.99 -2.33
CA GLY A 122 -5.00 9.91 -2.16
C GLY A 122 -4.38 8.78 -2.98
N SER A 123 -3.37 9.07 -3.80
CA SER A 123 -2.74 8.09 -4.73
C SER A 123 -2.18 6.84 -4.03
N CYS A 124 -1.53 7.04 -2.88
CA CYS A 124 -1.11 6.00 -1.95
C CYS A 124 -0.82 6.66 -0.60
N ASN A 125 -1.88 6.95 0.16
CA ASN A 125 -1.81 7.87 1.29
C ASN A 125 -0.70 7.55 2.31
N ALA A 126 -0.51 6.28 2.69
CA ALA A 126 0.59 5.94 3.60
C ALA A 126 1.98 6.24 3.06
N LEU A 127 2.24 5.98 1.77
CA LEU A 127 3.52 6.32 1.16
C LEU A 127 3.69 7.83 1.02
N GLN A 128 2.62 8.59 0.78
CA GLN A 128 2.65 10.05 0.82
C GLN A 128 3.12 10.53 2.21
N HIS A 129 2.52 10.00 3.28
CA HIS A 129 2.93 10.34 4.64
C HIS A 129 4.38 9.91 4.94
N TYR A 130 4.81 8.71 4.54
CA TYR A 130 6.21 8.29 4.74
C TYR A 130 7.21 9.13 3.94
N ALA A 131 6.90 9.46 2.68
CA ALA A 131 7.76 10.30 1.85
C ALA A 131 7.87 11.71 2.43
N ALA A 132 6.78 12.27 2.97
CA ALA A 132 6.78 13.55 3.65
C ALA A 132 7.57 13.54 4.96
N ILE A 133 7.47 12.46 5.75
CA ILE A 133 8.25 12.25 6.98
C ILE A 133 9.75 12.18 6.66
N GLY A 134 10.13 11.32 5.72
CA GLY A 134 11.53 11.05 5.37
C GLY A 134 12.13 12.07 4.42
N ARG A 135 11.36 13.07 3.95
CA ARG A 135 11.72 13.97 2.85
C ARG A 135 12.25 13.22 1.62
N ASP A 136 11.66 12.09 1.28
CA ASP A 136 12.09 11.23 0.16
C ASP A 136 11.53 11.76 -1.16
N ARG A 137 12.38 12.43 -1.97
CA ARG A 137 11.94 13.02 -3.25
C ARG A 137 11.55 11.98 -4.29
N VAL A 138 12.28 10.87 -4.37
CA VAL A 138 11.99 9.79 -5.33
C VAL A 138 10.68 9.09 -4.95
N GLY A 139 10.54 8.73 -3.67
CA GLY A 139 9.30 8.16 -3.14
C GLY A 139 8.13 9.13 -3.29
N GLY A 140 8.34 10.41 -2.98
CA GLY A 140 7.34 11.48 -3.09
C GLY A 140 6.85 11.70 -4.52
N HIS A 141 7.76 11.73 -5.51
CA HIS A 141 7.37 11.81 -6.92
C HIS A 141 6.51 10.60 -7.31
N ALA A 142 6.90 9.38 -6.94
CA ALA A 142 6.14 8.16 -7.26
C ALA A 142 4.71 8.13 -6.69
N VAL A 143 4.40 8.97 -5.69
CA VAL A 143 3.08 9.09 -5.06
C VAL A 143 2.48 10.49 -5.17
N ASN A 144 2.90 11.25 -6.18
CA ASN A 144 2.35 12.55 -6.55
C ASN A 144 2.49 13.65 -5.48
N LEU A 145 3.56 13.66 -4.69
CA LEU A 145 3.92 14.81 -3.85
C LEU A 145 4.67 15.91 -4.60
N CYS A 146 5.21 15.59 -5.79
CA CYS A 146 5.94 16.53 -6.63
C CYS A 146 5.07 16.89 -7.84
N ASN A 147 5.18 18.12 -8.33
CA ASN A 147 4.54 18.52 -9.57
C ASN A 147 4.97 17.63 -10.76
N ALA A 148 4.02 17.26 -11.60
CA ALA A 148 4.20 16.45 -12.79
C ALA A 148 3.07 16.74 -13.78
N ASP A 149 3.33 16.61 -15.07
CA ASP A 149 2.33 16.81 -16.13
C ASP A 149 1.29 15.66 -16.17
N GLU A 150 1.66 14.48 -15.67
CA GLU A 150 0.81 13.30 -15.63
C GLU A 150 0.83 12.62 -14.25
N PRO A 151 -0.27 11.94 -13.86
CA PRO A 151 -0.31 11.14 -12.64
C PRO A 151 0.77 10.05 -12.61
N GLN A 152 1.49 9.98 -11.50
CA GLN A 152 2.40 8.87 -11.22
C GLN A 152 1.62 7.68 -10.66
N ASP A 153 1.94 6.48 -11.15
CA ASP A 153 1.36 5.22 -10.70
C ASP A 153 2.44 4.30 -10.12
N VAL A 154 2.64 4.42 -8.79
CA VAL A 154 3.59 3.60 -8.03
C VAL A 154 3.45 2.11 -8.33
N TYR A 155 2.23 1.61 -8.54
CA TYR A 155 1.96 0.20 -8.78
C TYR A 155 2.52 -0.26 -10.13
N THR A 156 2.32 0.53 -11.21
CA THR A 156 2.93 0.27 -12.51
C THR A 156 4.46 0.35 -12.45
N GLY A 157 5.02 1.29 -11.68
CA GLY A 157 6.46 1.39 -11.45
C GLY A 157 7.05 0.12 -10.82
N VAL A 158 6.43 -0.38 -9.74
CA VAL A 158 6.80 -1.64 -9.09
C VAL A 158 6.61 -2.81 -10.05
N MET A 159 5.46 -2.90 -10.71
CA MET A 159 5.13 -3.96 -11.66
C MET A 159 6.19 -4.11 -12.75
N LYS A 160 6.60 -3.01 -13.39
CA LYS A 160 7.60 -3.02 -14.46
C LYS A 160 8.94 -3.60 -14.00
N LYS A 161 9.44 -3.17 -12.84
CA LYS A 161 10.67 -3.71 -12.24
C LYS A 161 10.55 -5.19 -11.88
N VAL A 162 9.41 -5.59 -11.32
CA VAL A 162 9.15 -7.01 -10.99
C VAL A 162 9.11 -7.86 -12.26
N ILE A 163 8.43 -7.41 -13.31
CA ILE A 163 8.40 -8.10 -14.62
C ILE A 163 9.81 -8.26 -15.18
N GLU A 164 10.64 -7.22 -15.13
CA GLU A 164 12.01 -7.27 -15.63
C GLU A 164 12.84 -8.33 -14.90
N ILE A 165 12.81 -8.35 -13.56
CA ILE A 165 13.53 -9.35 -12.74
C ILE A 165 13.02 -10.76 -13.05
N VAL A 166 11.71 -10.95 -13.09
CA VAL A 166 11.07 -12.25 -13.36
C VAL A 166 11.40 -12.76 -14.76
N ALA A 167 11.36 -11.91 -15.77
CA ALA A 167 11.69 -12.27 -17.15
C ALA A 167 13.16 -12.67 -17.30
N ASN A 168 14.06 -12.01 -16.56
CA ASN A 168 15.47 -12.39 -16.53
C ASN A 168 15.68 -13.73 -15.83
N ASP A 169 15.05 -13.93 -14.66
CA ASP A 169 15.13 -15.20 -13.92
C ASP A 169 14.51 -16.38 -14.71
N ALA A 170 13.41 -16.16 -15.44
CA ALA A 170 12.78 -17.19 -16.27
C ALA A 170 13.69 -17.67 -17.43
N LYS A 171 14.50 -16.77 -18.01
CA LYS A 171 15.44 -17.11 -19.11
C LYS A 171 16.63 -17.95 -18.66
N LEU A 172 16.97 -17.95 -17.37
CA LEU A 172 18.14 -18.67 -16.85
C LEU A 172 17.96 -20.20 -16.86
N LEU A 173 16.72 -20.69 -16.89
CA LEU A 173 16.42 -22.12 -17.12
C LEU A 173 16.62 -22.55 -18.57
N ASP A 174 16.15 -21.75 -19.52
CA ASP A 174 16.13 -22.12 -20.94
C ASP A 174 17.54 -22.17 -21.54
N ASN A 175 18.53 -21.51 -20.91
CA ASN A 175 19.93 -21.49 -21.35
C ASN A 175 20.78 -22.65 -20.80
N ASN A 176 20.21 -23.60 -20.03
CA ASN A 176 21.01 -24.62 -19.36
C ASN A 176 20.43 -26.05 -19.50
N ASP A 177 20.67 -26.67 -20.66
CA ASP A 177 20.28 -28.05 -21.01
C ASP A 177 21.03 -29.18 -20.25
N SER A 178 21.71 -28.87 -19.13
CA SER A 178 22.54 -29.85 -18.41
C SER A 178 22.10 -30.09 -16.97
N TYR A 179 20.84 -30.48 -16.77
CA TYR A 179 20.42 -31.12 -15.52
C TYR A 179 20.14 -32.61 -15.78
N THR A 180 21.15 -33.46 -15.56
CA THR A 180 20.95 -34.92 -15.52
C THR A 180 20.41 -35.32 -14.16
N ASP A 181 19.16 -35.77 -14.12
CA ASP A 181 18.51 -36.36 -12.96
C ASP A 181 19.26 -37.64 -12.51
N HIS A 182 20.10 -37.56 -11.49
CA HIS A 182 20.65 -38.73 -10.83
C HIS A 182 19.63 -39.34 -9.86
N LYS A 183 18.51 -39.84 -10.39
CA LYS A 183 17.62 -40.79 -9.70
C LYS A 183 17.17 -41.91 -10.63
N ALA A 184 18.13 -42.71 -11.08
CA ALA A 184 17.84 -44.06 -11.59
C ALA A 184 19.03 -45.00 -11.37
N SER A 185 19.24 -45.44 -10.13
CA SER A 185 19.83 -46.76 -9.90
C SER A 185 19.15 -47.39 -8.69
N GLY A 186 18.23 -48.31 -9.01
CA GLY A 186 17.72 -49.23 -8.02
C GLY A 186 18.87 -50.08 -7.48
N THR A 187 19.10 -50.02 -6.18
CA THR A 187 19.80 -51.09 -5.47
C THR A 187 19.13 -51.28 -4.13
N LYS A 188 18.65 -52.50 -3.91
CA LYS A 188 17.89 -52.97 -2.76
C LYS A 188 18.61 -52.62 -1.45
N PHE A 189 17.93 -51.89 -0.56
CA PHE A 189 18.28 -51.86 0.86
C PHE A 189 17.60 -53.04 1.57
N THR A 190 18.39 -54.06 1.92
CA THR A 190 18.08 -54.96 3.03
C THR A 190 18.36 -54.23 4.34
N LYS A 191 17.46 -54.38 5.31
CA LYS A 191 17.65 -53.96 6.71
C LYS A 191 18.91 -54.62 7.27
N ASP A 192 19.70 -53.86 8.04
CA ASP A 192 20.22 -54.34 9.32
C ASP A 192 20.69 -53.19 10.22
N ASP A 193 20.59 -53.50 11.51
CA ASP A 193 20.77 -52.68 12.70
C ASP A 193 22.19 -52.13 12.94
N SER A 194 22.22 -51.17 13.88
CA SER A 194 23.23 -50.98 14.95
C SER A 194 24.21 -49.79 14.90
N THR A 195 23.99 -48.89 15.87
CA THR A 195 24.94 -48.32 16.86
C THR A 195 26.11 -47.39 16.47
N ASN A 196 26.40 -46.51 17.46
CA ASN A 196 27.58 -45.64 17.71
C ASN A 196 27.50 -44.23 17.07
N THR A 197 27.28 -43.13 17.80
CA THR A 197 28.01 -42.57 18.97
C THR A 197 29.50 -42.40 18.70
N THR A 198 29.98 -41.15 18.53
CA THR A 198 31.23 -40.54 19.09
C THR A 198 31.30 -39.08 18.59
N THR A 199 31.02 -38.04 19.38
CA THR A 199 31.92 -37.21 20.23
C THR A 199 33.05 -36.42 19.53
N ASN A 200 33.13 -35.13 19.89
CA ASN A 200 34.33 -34.27 20.04
C ASN A 200 35.09 -33.83 18.77
N GLN A 201 35.76 -32.67 18.70
CA GLN A 201 35.94 -31.48 19.54
C GLN A 201 36.71 -30.46 18.67
N ASN A 202 36.52 -29.17 18.95
CA ASN A 202 37.46 -28.03 18.91
C ASN A 202 38.82 -28.17 18.20
N ASN A 203 39.24 -27.10 17.50
CA ASN A 203 40.36 -26.27 17.98
C ASN A 203 40.49 -24.91 17.25
N ASN A 204 40.88 -23.92 18.07
CA ASN A 204 41.17 -22.52 17.79
C ASN A 204 42.63 -22.28 17.34
N THR A 205 42.93 -21.00 17.02
CA THR A 205 44.22 -20.25 17.09
C THR A 205 45.16 -20.38 15.88
N ALA A 206 45.91 -19.37 15.40
CA ALA A 206 46.14 -17.96 15.76
C ALA A 206 46.85 -17.20 14.59
N SER A 207 46.96 -15.89 14.81
CA SER A 207 47.47 -14.68 14.12
C SER A 207 48.93 -14.58 13.59
N LYS A 208 49.15 -13.50 12.79
CA LYS A 208 50.37 -12.68 12.45
C LYS A 208 50.95 -12.92 11.05
N GLU A 209 51.53 -11.98 10.28
CA GLU A 209 51.84 -10.52 10.32
C GLU A 209 52.23 -10.09 8.88
N ASP A 210 52.43 -8.78 8.67
CA ASP A 210 52.47 -7.97 7.43
C ASP A 210 53.49 -8.29 6.31
N GLY A 211 53.17 -7.83 5.09
CA GLY A 211 54.09 -7.61 3.97
C GLY A 211 53.43 -6.88 2.79
N ASP A 212 53.83 -5.63 2.56
CA ASP A 212 53.51 -4.78 1.40
C ASP A 212 53.92 -5.46 0.07
N GLU A 213 52.99 -5.60 -0.88
CA GLU A 213 53.30 -5.68 -2.32
C GLU A 213 52.22 -4.98 -3.15
N GLN A 214 52.69 -4.23 -4.14
CA GLN A 214 52.00 -3.23 -4.94
C GLN A 214 50.81 -3.79 -5.74
N GLU A 215 49.66 -3.11 -5.66
CA GLU A 215 48.53 -3.28 -6.59
C GLU A 215 48.94 -2.86 -8.02
N THR A 216 49.21 -3.84 -8.87
CA THR A 216 49.03 -3.71 -10.32
C THR A 216 47.64 -4.23 -10.66
N GLY A 217 46.72 -3.33 -10.99
CA GLY A 217 45.37 -3.66 -11.39
C GLY A 217 45.34 -4.43 -12.71
N ASP A 218 45.07 -5.73 -12.64
CA ASP A 218 44.60 -6.51 -13.78
C ASP A 218 43.08 -6.35 -13.88
N TYR A 219 42.65 -5.49 -14.80
CA TYR A 219 41.25 -5.42 -15.21
C TYR A 219 40.91 -6.70 -15.99
N LEU A 220 40.14 -7.60 -15.36
CA LEU A 220 39.55 -8.76 -16.04
C LEU A 220 38.78 -8.30 -17.27
N THR A 221 39.08 -8.90 -18.42
CA THR A 221 38.40 -8.58 -19.68
C THR A 221 36.95 -9.10 -19.64
N THR A 222 36.06 -8.48 -20.42
CA THR A 222 34.63 -8.87 -20.54
C THR A 222 34.44 -10.36 -20.88
N LYS A 223 35.39 -10.96 -21.60
CA LYS A 223 35.41 -12.40 -21.91
C LYS A 223 35.72 -13.30 -20.70
N GLU A 224 36.54 -12.84 -19.77
CA GLU A 224 36.87 -13.59 -18.55
C GLU A 224 35.71 -13.53 -17.54
N MET A 225 34.99 -12.39 -17.47
CA MET A 225 33.73 -12.31 -16.73
C MET A 225 32.62 -13.19 -17.33
N GLU A 226 32.55 -13.31 -18.67
CA GLU A 226 31.63 -14.24 -19.34
C GLU A 226 31.98 -15.70 -19.04
N THR A 227 33.27 -16.06 -18.99
CA THR A 227 33.70 -17.44 -18.76
C THR A 227 33.46 -17.88 -17.31
N ILE A 228 33.58 -16.98 -16.33
CA ILE A 228 33.24 -17.25 -14.92
C ILE A 228 31.71 -17.37 -14.70
N ARG A 229 30.89 -16.72 -15.52
CA ARG A 229 29.41 -16.86 -15.46
C ARG A 229 28.90 -18.21 -15.97
N HIS A 230 29.63 -18.87 -16.86
CA HIS A 230 29.21 -20.15 -17.46
C HIS A 230 29.58 -21.39 -16.63
N SER A 231 30.24 -21.24 -15.48
CA SER A 231 30.67 -22.36 -14.62
C SER A 231 30.02 -22.36 -13.23
N ARG A 232 28.81 -21.79 -13.07
CA ARG A 232 28.04 -21.91 -11.82
C ARG A 232 27.11 -23.12 -11.93
N SER A 233 27.42 -24.19 -11.19
CA SER A 233 26.43 -25.23 -10.89
C SER A 233 25.29 -24.59 -10.09
N PHE A 234 24.07 -24.61 -10.62
CA PHE A 234 22.89 -24.15 -9.88
C PHE A 234 22.63 -25.07 -8.69
N ASP A 235 22.39 -24.50 -7.51
CA ASP A 235 21.91 -25.28 -6.38
C ASP A 235 20.41 -25.57 -6.53
N PHE A 236 19.90 -26.53 -5.78
CA PHE A 236 18.49 -26.95 -5.80
C PHE A 236 17.50 -25.80 -5.57
N ASP A 237 17.91 -24.77 -4.83
CA ASP A 237 17.08 -23.59 -4.58
C ASP A 237 17.08 -22.59 -5.76
N ASP A 238 18.12 -22.56 -6.59
CA ASP A 238 18.14 -21.77 -7.83
C ASP A 238 17.17 -22.35 -8.86
N VAL A 239 17.13 -23.68 -8.99
CA VAL A 239 16.21 -24.36 -9.92
C VAL A 239 14.76 -24.05 -9.58
N LYS A 240 14.36 -24.18 -8.30
CA LYS A 240 13.00 -23.84 -7.85
C LYS A 240 12.67 -22.37 -8.09
N LYS A 241 13.64 -21.47 -7.88
CA LYS A 241 13.47 -20.03 -8.10
C LYS A 241 13.12 -19.76 -9.56
N TYR A 242 13.85 -20.35 -10.49
CA TYR A 242 13.61 -20.12 -11.90
C TYR A 242 12.34 -20.82 -12.41
N GLU A 243 11.99 -22.00 -11.89
CA GLU A 243 10.72 -22.66 -12.21
C GLU A 243 9.53 -21.81 -11.78
N ALA A 244 9.61 -21.26 -10.56
CA ALA A 244 8.66 -20.29 -10.04
C ALA A 244 8.58 -19.04 -10.93
N ALA A 245 9.73 -18.50 -11.36
CA ALA A 245 9.79 -17.34 -12.27
C ALA A 245 9.12 -17.64 -13.62
N LYS A 246 9.33 -18.83 -14.17
CA LYS A 246 8.74 -19.26 -15.45
C LYS A 246 7.22 -19.37 -15.36
N LEU A 247 6.67 -19.88 -14.25
CA LEU A 247 5.22 -19.97 -14.05
C LEU A 247 4.54 -18.60 -14.04
N VAL A 248 5.14 -17.61 -13.36
CA VAL A 248 4.55 -16.27 -13.22
C VAL A 248 4.91 -15.31 -14.34
N ASN A 249 5.84 -15.69 -15.22
CA ASN A 249 6.20 -14.88 -16.37
C ASN A 249 4.99 -14.76 -17.32
N GLY A 250 4.55 -13.53 -17.56
CA GLY A 250 3.34 -13.25 -18.34
C GLY A 250 2.03 -13.21 -17.54
N LEU A 251 2.04 -13.54 -16.25
CA LEU A 251 0.87 -13.40 -15.35
C LEU A 251 0.86 -12.09 -14.57
N ILE A 252 2.00 -11.40 -14.49
CA ILE A 252 2.18 -10.21 -13.65
C ILE A 252 1.54 -9.00 -14.34
N ASP A 253 0.56 -8.42 -13.67
CA ASP A 253 -0.03 -7.13 -14.03
C ASP A 253 -0.17 -6.23 -12.80
N ARG A 254 -0.75 -5.04 -12.99
CA ARG A 254 -1.00 -4.08 -11.92
C ARG A 254 -1.86 -4.68 -10.82
N GLY A 255 -2.87 -5.49 -11.17
CA GLY A 255 -3.78 -6.14 -10.24
C GLY A 255 -3.09 -7.11 -9.28
N VAL A 256 -2.08 -7.85 -9.76
CA VAL A 256 -1.28 -8.79 -8.97
C VAL A 256 -0.43 -8.07 -7.91
N VAL A 257 0.20 -6.94 -8.25
CA VAL A 257 1.10 -6.24 -7.32
C VAL A 257 0.41 -5.19 -6.45
N LYS A 258 -0.71 -4.59 -6.90
CA LYS A 258 -1.38 -3.45 -6.26
C LYS A 258 -1.65 -3.69 -4.77
N ARG A 259 -2.31 -4.80 -4.42
CA ARG A 259 -2.68 -5.11 -3.03
C ARG A 259 -1.45 -5.28 -2.13
N THR A 260 -0.42 -5.95 -2.63
CA THR A 260 0.83 -6.17 -1.89
C THR A 260 1.57 -4.88 -1.65
N VAL A 261 1.68 -4.00 -2.65
CA VAL A 261 2.30 -2.68 -2.52
C VAL A 261 1.53 -1.82 -1.51
N MET A 262 0.20 -1.74 -1.66
CA MET A 262 -0.67 -0.97 -0.76
C MET A 262 -0.55 -1.43 0.69
N THR A 263 -0.44 -2.73 0.95
CA THR A 263 -0.49 -3.26 2.32
C THR A 263 0.88 -3.44 2.97
N SER A 264 1.96 -3.57 2.19
CA SER A 264 3.34 -3.72 2.72
C SER A 264 3.79 -2.50 3.51
N VAL A 265 3.38 -1.31 3.09
CA VAL A 265 3.68 -0.04 3.77
C VAL A 265 2.92 0.10 5.10
N TYR A 266 1.89 -0.72 5.31
CA TYR A 266 1.20 -0.87 6.58
C TYR A 266 1.73 -2.05 7.43
N GLY A 267 2.92 -2.56 7.12
CA GLY A 267 3.56 -3.61 7.89
C GLY A 267 3.03 -5.02 7.61
N VAL A 268 2.47 -5.27 6.42
CA VAL A 268 2.19 -6.63 5.99
C VAL A 268 3.46 -7.47 6.00
N THR A 269 3.35 -8.68 6.55
CA THR A 269 4.46 -9.63 6.60
C THR A 269 4.61 -10.36 5.27
N PHE A 270 5.77 -10.97 5.05
CA PHE A 270 6.01 -11.84 3.89
C PHE A 270 4.91 -12.89 3.67
N ILE A 271 4.40 -13.50 4.75
CA ILE A 271 3.31 -14.49 4.68
C ILE A 271 2.02 -13.84 4.16
N GLY A 272 1.70 -12.64 4.65
CA GLY A 272 0.54 -11.88 4.18
C GLY A 272 0.66 -11.49 2.70
N ALA A 273 1.82 -10.97 2.29
CA ALA A 273 2.11 -10.63 0.89
C ALA A 273 2.01 -11.85 -0.03
N LYS A 274 2.57 -12.99 0.40
CA LYS A 274 2.48 -14.26 -0.35
C LYS A 274 1.02 -14.68 -0.58
N ASN A 275 0.19 -14.61 0.45
CA ASN A 275 -1.21 -15.03 0.33
C ASN A 275 -1.99 -14.10 -0.60
N GLN A 276 -1.75 -12.78 -0.54
CA GLN A 276 -2.39 -11.81 -1.44
C GLN A 276 -2.03 -12.05 -2.91
N ILE A 277 -0.74 -12.32 -3.18
CA ILE A 277 -0.26 -12.65 -4.53
C ILE A 277 -0.83 -13.99 -4.99
N ARG A 278 -0.86 -14.98 -4.10
CA ARG A 278 -1.39 -16.32 -4.40
C ARG A 278 -2.83 -16.26 -4.88
N GLU A 279 -3.70 -15.56 -4.16
CA GLU A 279 -5.11 -15.37 -4.54
C GLU A 279 -5.24 -14.83 -5.97
N LYS A 280 -4.39 -13.87 -6.37
CA LYS A 280 -4.41 -13.29 -7.73
C LYS A 280 -3.80 -14.18 -8.80
N ILE A 281 -2.78 -14.96 -8.46
CA ILE A 281 -2.20 -15.96 -9.39
C ILE A 281 -3.23 -17.07 -9.65
N GLU A 282 -3.91 -17.55 -8.60
CA GLU A 282 -4.97 -18.56 -8.72
C GLU A 282 -6.10 -18.08 -9.64
N GLU A 283 -6.63 -16.87 -9.40
CA GLU A 283 -7.66 -16.23 -10.25
C GLU A 283 -7.26 -16.20 -11.73
N LYS A 284 -6.03 -15.75 -12.04
CA LYS A 284 -5.54 -15.67 -13.43
C LYS A 284 -5.32 -17.02 -14.09
N LEU A 285 -4.84 -18.00 -13.34
CA LEU A 285 -4.64 -19.35 -13.86
C LEU A 285 -5.98 -20.06 -14.10
N GLU A 286 -6.98 -19.84 -13.24
CA GLU A 286 -8.35 -20.32 -13.46
C GLU A 286 -8.98 -19.72 -14.72
N GLU A 287 -8.81 -18.41 -14.94
CA GLU A 287 -9.27 -17.71 -16.16
C GLU A 287 -8.61 -18.28 -17.44
N GLN A 288 -7.37 -18.75 -17.34
CA GLN A 288 -6.64 -19.43 -18.43
C GLN A 288 -7.01 -20.92 -18.57
N GLY A 289 -7.90 -21.44 -17.72
CA GLY A 289 -8.38 -22.82 -17.75
C GLY A 289 -7.45 -23.83 -17.08
N HIS A 290 -6.51 -23.40 -16.25
CA HIS A 290 -5.65 -24.30 -15.48
C HIS A 290 -6.35 -24.84 -14.23
N ASP A 291 -6.05 -26.09 -13.88
CA ASP A 291 -6.52 -26.70 -12.62
C ASP A 291 -5.58 -26.33 -11.46
N ILE A 292 -6.07 -25.49 -10.55
CA ILE A 292 -5.32 -24.98 -9.40
C ILE A 292 -4.92 -26.09 -8.43
N TYR A 293 -5.72 -27.15 -8.29
CA TYR A 293 -5.39 -28.25 -7.38
C TYR A 293 -4.17 -29.03 -7.86
N LEU A 294 -3.99 -29.15 -9.18
CA LEU A 294 -2.83 -29.81 -9.77
C LEU A 294 -1.56 -28.96 -9.67
N LEU A 295 -1.69 -27.64 -9.60
CA LEU A 295 -0.59 -26.68 -9.57
C LEU A 295 -0.32 -26.08 -8.17
N ASP A 296 -0.97 -26.57 -7.11
CA ASP A 296 -0.91 -25.94 -5.78
C ASP A 296 0.53 -25.73 -5.28
N ARG A 297 1.40 -26.73 -5.49
CA ARG A 297 2.79 -26.68 -5.04
C ARG A 297 3.59 -25.63 -5.83
N GLU A 298 3.41 -25.61 -7.14
CA GLU A 298 4.05 -24.68 -8.07
C GLU A 298 3.58 -23.25 -7.79
N ILE A 299 2.27 -23.05 -7.63
CA ILE A 299 1.64 -21.78 -7.25
C ILE A 299 2.17 -21.30 -5.90
N HIS A 300 2.33 -22.20 -4.92
CA HIS A 300 2.89 -21.84 -3.61
C HIS A 300 4.33 -21.31 -3.72
N LEU A 301 5.18 -21.98 -4.51
CA LEU A 301 6.57 -21.58 -4.73
C LEU A 301 6.65 -20.27 -5.52
N ALA A 302 5.89 -20.17 -6.61
CA ALA A 302 5.72 -18.97 -7.44
C ALA A 302 5.27 -17.75 -6.64
N SER A 303 4.25 -17.91 -5.80
CA SER A 303 3.74 -16.83 -4.96
C SER A 303 4.78 -16.38 -3.93
N GLY A 304 5.52 -17.33 -3.33
CA GLY A 304 6.59 -17.01 -2.38
C GLY A 304 7.74 -16.27 -3.03
N TYR A 305 8.16 -16.70 -4.21
CA TYR A 305 9.16 -16.05 -5.04
C TYR A 305 8.71 -14.62 -5.43
N LEU A 306 7.52 -14.48 -6.01
CA LEU A 306 7.01 -13.19 -6.47
C LEU A 306 6.80 -12.21 -5.30
N ALA A 307 6.34 -12.69 -4.14
CA ALA A 307 6.24 -11.87 -2.93
C ALA A 307 7.60 -11.34 -2.46
N LYS A 308 8.64 -12.18 -2.51
CA LYS A 308 9.99 -11.76 -2.14
C LYS A 308 10.50 -10.65 -3.06
N ILE A 309 10.43 -10.87 -4.38
CA ILE A 309 10.87 -9.88 -5.37
C ILE A 309 10.07 -8.58 -5.26
N THR A 310 8.75 -8.67 -5.11
CA THR A 310 7.89 -7.48 -4.97
C THR A 310 8.26 -6.66 -3.73
N MET A 311 8.47 -7.31 -2.58
CA MET A 311 8.87 -6.62 -1.34
C MET A 311 10.28 -6.02 -1.43
N GLU A 312 11.21 -6.68 -2.12
CA GLU A 312 12.55 -6.16 -2.37
C GLU A 312 12.49 -4.89 -3.23
N VAL A 313 11.76 -4.91 -4.35
CA VAL A 313 11.55 -3.75 -5.23
C VAL A 313 10.89 -2.58 -4.49
N ILE A 314 9.89 -2.83 -3.64
CA ILE A 314 9.28 -1.79 -2.79
C ILE A 314 10.32 -1.21 -1.83
N GLY A 315 11.13 -2.07 -1.18
CA GLY A 315 12.14 -1.64 -0.23
C GLY A 315 13.25 -0.81 -0.85
N GLU A 316 13.59 -1.04 -2.12
CA GLU A 316 14.53 -0.24 -2.89
C GLU A 316 13.93 1.09 -3.34
N LEU A 317 12.68 1.08 -3.85
CA LEU A 317 12.00 2.29 -4.30
C LEU A 317 11.67 3.25 -3.16
N PHE A 318 11.39 2.73 -1.96
CA PHE A 318 10.96 3.51 -0.80
C PHE A 318 11.90 3.27 0.38
N SER A 319 13.19 3.47 0.14
CA SER A 319 14.23 3.25 1.15
C SER A 319 14.04 4.16 2.38
N GLY A 320 13.63 5.42 2.19
CA GLY A 320 13.33 6.35 3.29
C GLY A 320 12.13 5.90 4.15
N ALA A 321 11.06 5.42 3.49
CA ALA A 321 9.91 4.85 4.19
C ALA A 321 10.29 3.60 5.01
N ARG A 322 11.13 2.73 4.43
CA ARG A 322 11.63 1.53 5.11
C ARG A 322 12.48 1.87 6.33
N GLN A 323 13.37 2.85 6.21
CA GLN A 323 14.18 3.33 7.33
C GLN A 323 13.30 3.88 8.46
N THR A 324 12.32 4.72 8.13
CA THR A 324 11.34 5.27 9.08
C THR A 324 10.54 4.17 9.78
N MET A 325 10.01 3.19 9.02
CA MET A 325 9.27 2.05 9.58
C MET A 325 10.13 1.22 10.54
N ASN A 326 11.40 0.97 10.20
CA ASN A 326 12.33 0.25 11.05
C ASN A 326 12.65 1.01 12.33
N TRP A 327 12.85 2.33 12.23
CA TRP A 327 13.07 3.20 13.39
C TRP A 327 11.86 3.18 14.34
N LEU A 328 10.65 3.39 13.82
CA LEU A 328 9.40 3.32 14.59
C LEU A 328 9.23 1.95 15.26
N THR A 329 9.48 0.86 14.54
CA THR A 329 9.39 -0.52 15.07
C THR A 329 10.41 -0.76 16.19
N THR A 330 11.62 -0.24 16.04
CA THR A 330 12.71 -0.39 17.02
C THR A 330 12.37 0.38 18.30
N CYS A 331 11.93 1.63 18.18
CA CYS A 331 11.47 2.43 19.32
C CYS A 331 10.33 1.73 20.05
N ALA A 332 9.30 1.29 19.33
CA ALA A 332 8.17 0.57 19.92
C ALA A 332 8.58 -0.73 20.63
N ARG A 333 9.60 -1.44 20.12
CA ARG A 333 10.16 -2.62 20.78
C ARG A 333 10.83 -2.26 22.11
N LEU A 334 11.65 -1.21 22.14
CA LEU A 334 12.31 -0.72 23.36
C LEU A 334 11.28 -0.27 24.40
N LEU A 335 10.31 0.56 24.01
CA LEU A 335 9.25 1.04 24.91
C LEU A 335 8.41 -0.10 25.48
N SER A 336 8.03 -1.07 24.64
CA SER A 336 7.23 -2.22 25.09
C SER A 336 8.04 -3.23 25.92
N ALA A 337 9.37 -3.16 25.94
CA ALA A 337 10.20 -4.01 26.78
C ALA A 337 9.94 -3.74 28.27
N GLU A 338 9.70 -2.49 28.64
CA GLU A 338 9.32 -2.02 29.98
C GLU A 338 7.88 -2.37 30.40
N GLY A 339 7.12 -3.06 29.54
CA GLY A 339 5.76 -3.49 29.85
C GLY A 339 4.71 -2.38 29.72
N GLN A 340 5.08 -1.20 29.22
CA GLN A 340 4.17 -0.09 28.94
C GLN A 340 3.65 -0.16 27.49
N PRO A 341 2.37 0.16 27.23
CA PRO A 341 1.87 0.28 25.86
C PRO A 341 2.53 1.46 25.15
N VAL A 342 2.74 1.31 23.84
CA VAL A 342 3.22 2.41 23.02
C VAL A 342 2.10 3.46 22.92
N ALA A 343 2.45 4.71 23.22
CA ALA A 343 1.53 5.83 23.26
C ALA A 343 2.21 7.10 22.76
N TRP A 344 1.48 7.93 22.03
CA TRP A 344 1.95 9.20 21.45
C TRP A 344 0.83 10.23 21.45
N ILE A 345 1.14 11.47 21.07
CA ILE A 345 0.17 12.54 20.86
C ILE A 345 0.24 12.90 19.39
N THR A 346 -0.89 12.99 18.70
CA THR A 346 -0.91 13.43 17.30
C THR A 346 -0.57 14.92 17.19
N PRO A 347 -0.17 15.42 16.01
CA PRO A 347 0.11 16.85 15.82
C PRO A 347 -1.06 17.78 16.17
N ILE A 348 -2.29 17.27 16.15
CA ILE A 348 -3.51 18.00 16.56
C ILE A 348 -3.87 17.80 18.04
N GLY A 349 -2.98 17.22 18.85
CA GLY A 349 -3.13 17.10 20.30
C GLY A 349 -3.95 15.90 20.79
N ILE A 350 -4.30 14.93 19.93
CA ILE A 350 -5.07 13.75 20.34
C ILE A 350 -4.12 12.69 20.93
N PRO A 351 -4.31 12.26 22.20
CA PRO A 351 -3.52 11.18 22.75
C PRO A 351 -3.96 9.82 22.19
N VAL A 352 -3.00 9.05 21.70
CA VAL A 352 -3.22 7.70 21.14
C VAL A 352 -2.46 6.67 21.96
N VAL A 353 -3.13 5.57 22.31
CA VAL A 353 -2.55 4.44 23.05
C VAL A 353 -2.88 3.13 22.34
N GLN A 354 -1.87 2.29 22.11
CA GLN A 354 -2.09 1.01 21.46
C GLN A 354 -2.75 -0.03 22.39
N PRO A 355 -3.89 -0.64 21.99
CA PRO A 355 -4.67 -1.53 22.84
C PRO A 355 -4.16 -2.98 22.89
N TYR A 356 -2.99 -3.28 22.31
CA TYR A 356 -2.55 -4.67 22.13
C TYR A 356 -2.11 -5.31 23.45
N ARG A 357 -2.93 -6.25 23.93
CA ARG A 357 -2.80 -6.98 25.19
C ARG A 357 -2.78 -8.50 24.95
N GLN A 358 -2.11 -9.25 25.82
CA GLN A 358 -2.10 -10.71 25.78
C GLN A 358 -3.48 -11.25 26.19
N LYS A 359 -4.20 -11.79 25.22
CA LYS A 359 -5.53 -12.37 25.44
C LYS A 359 -5.38 -13.75 26.09
N LYS A 360 -6.02 -13.97 27.25
CA LYS A 360 -6.14 -15.29 27.85
C LYS A 360 -7.49 -15.90 27.46
N ALA A 361 -7.43 -16.96 26.66
CA ALA A 361 -8.62 -17.74 26.33
C ALA A 361 -8.80 -18.87 27.35
N PHE A 362 -10.02 -19.12 27.78
CA PHE A 362 -10.38 -20.30 28.56
C PHE A 362 -11.63 -20.93 27.98
N SER A 363 -11.73 -22.26 28.04
CA SER A 363 -12.87 -22.99 27.51
C SER A 363 -13.83 -23.34 28.63
N VAL A 364 -15.11 -23.04 28.41
CA VAL A 364 -16.22 -23.46 29.26
C VAL A 364 -16.90 -24.63 28.55
N VAL A 365 -16.71 -25.83 29.09
CA VAL A 365 -17.40 -27.02 28.60
C VAL A 365 -18.81 -27.03 29.18
N THR A 366 -19.81 -27.06 28.32
CA THR A 366 -21.22 -27.22 28.66
C THR A 366 -21.70 -28.62 28.25
N MET A 367 -22.93 -29.00 28.60
CA MET A 367 -23.48 -30.31 28.23
C MET A 367 -23.62 -30.52 26.71
N PHE A 368 -23.73 -29.45 25.92
CA PHE A 368 -23.95 -29.53 24.46
C PHE A 368 -22.75 -29.11 23.62
N GLN A 369 -21.84 -28.29 24.17
CA GLN A 369 -20.72 -27.71 23.41
C GLN A 369 -19.62 -27.16 24.33
N SER A 370 -18.43 -26.95 23.76
CA SER A 370 -17.33 -26.26 24.42
C SER A 370 -17.23 -24.83 23.87
N ILE A 371 -17.41 -23.83 24.74
CA ILE A 371 -17.37 -22.41 24.36
C ILE A 371 -16.02 -21.84 24.78
N ARG A 372 -15.26 -21.30 23.83
CA ARG A 372 -13.99 -20.62 24.11
C ARG A 372 -14.25 -19.14 24.42
N LEU A 373 -14.12 -18.76 25.68
CA LEU A 373 -14.22 -17.38 26.14
C LEU A 373 -12.84 -16.71 26.13
N VAL A 374 -12.79 -15.44 25.77
CA VAL A 374 -11.54 -14.65 25.72
C VAL A 374 -11.72 -13.43 26.61
N THR A 375 -10.96 -13.37 27.70
CA THR A 375 -10.97 -12.20 28.59
C THR A 375 -10.32 -11.02 27.87
N ARG A 376 -11.03 -9.89 27.82
CA ARG A 376 -10.52 -8.59 27.36
C ARG A 376 -10.51 -7.65 28.56
N SER A 377 -9.34 -7.21 28.99
CA SER A 377 -9.18 -6.27 30.10
C SER A 377 -7.89 -5.46 29.88
N ASP A 378 -7.93 -4.18 30.23
CA ASP A 378 -6.79 -3.26 30.10
C ASP A 378 -5.67 -3.57 31.10
N HIS A 379 -5.98 -4.34 32.14
CA HIS A 379 -5.03 -4.81 33.16
C HIS A 379 -4.19 -6.01 32.70
N LEU A 380 -4.50 -6.61 31.54
CA LEU A 380 -3.69 -7.71 31.01
C LEU A 380 -2.28 -7.23 30.65
N PRO A 381 -1.26 -8.11 30.66
CA PRO A 381 0.05 -7.77 30.14
C PRO A 381 -0.03 -7.35 28.68
N ILE A 382 0.85 -6.43 28.26
CA ILE A 382 0.90 -6.00 26.86
C ILE A 382 1.43 -7.11 25.95
N HIS A 383 0.96 -7.12 24.71
CA HIS A 383 1.53 -8.01 23.70
C HIS A 383 2.73 -7.32 23.01
N LYS A 384 3.93 -7.39 23.62
CA LYS A 384 5.15 -6.70 23.16
C LYS A 384 5.40 -6.79 21.64
N GLY A 385 5.36 -7.99 21.06
CA GLY A 385 5.59 -8.18 19.62
C GLY A 385 4.53 -7.55 18.70
N ARG A 386 3.28 -7.38 19.17
CA ARG A 386 2.20 -6.72 18.42
C ARG A 386 2.25 -5.20 18.59
N GLN A 387 2.69 -4.73 19.76
CA GLN A 387 2.96 -3.31 19.99
C GLN A 387 4.01 -2.81 18.98
N ALA A 388 5.14 -3.52 18.87
CA ALA A 388 6.19 -3.17 17.92
C ALA A 388 5.74 -3.25 16.45
N SER A 389 5.16 -4.37 16.02
CA SER A 389 4.81 -4.57 14.60
C SER A 389 3.63 -3.73 14.12
N ALA A 390 2.70 -3.34 15.00
CA ALA A 390 1.56 -2.52 14.63
C ALA A 390 1.79 -1.01 14.81
N PHE A 391 2.93 -0.60 15.37
CA PHE A 391 3.19 0.82 15.61
C PHE A 391 3.36 1.67 14.34
N PRO A 392 4.22 1.30 13.36
CA PRO A 392 4.35 2.08 12.14
C PRO A 392 3.02 2.37 11.42
N PRO A 393 2.16 1.36 11.11
CA PRO A 393 0.88 1.64 10.45
C PRO A 393 -0.06 2.48 11.32
N ASN A 394 -0.10 2.24 12.63
CA ASN A 394 -0.99 3.01 13.50
C ASN A 394 -0.54 4.47 13.65
N TYR A 395 0.76 4.73 13.61
CA TYR A 395 1.31 6.07 13.65
C TYR A 395 0.93 6.85 12.38
N VAL A 396 1.15 6.26 11.19
CA VAL A 396 0.73 6.86 9.92
C VAL A 396 -0.79 7.06 9.88
N HIS A 397 -1.57 6.09 10.35
CA HIS A 397 -3.03 6.24 10.49
C HIS A 397 -3.48 7.37 11.43
N SER A 398 -2.62 7.81 12.34
CA SER A 398 -2.93 8.95 13.18
C SER A 398 -2.56 10.28 12.50
N LEU A 399 -1.59 10.27 11.60
CA LEU A 399 -1.20 11.42 10.78
C LEU A 399 -2.19 11.66 9.65
N ASP A 400 -2.67 10.61 8.97
CA ASP A 400 -3.73 10.75 7.97
C ASP A 400 -5.02 11.30 8.58
N SER A 401 -5.38 10.83 9.76
CA SER A 401 -6.53 11.34 10.49
C SER A 401 -6.33 12.78 10.92
N ALA A 402 -5.11 13.18 11.29
CA ALA A 402 -4.81 14.56 11.62
C ALA A 402 -4.93 15.46 10.38
N HIS A 403 -4.41 15.02 9.23
CA HIS A 403 -4.54 15.73 7.96
C HIS A 403 -6.00 15.91 7.54
N MET A 404 -6.82 14.85 7.63
CA MET A 404 -8.25 14.92 7.36
C MET A 404 -8.96 15.91 8.28
N MET A 405 -8.67 15.91 9.59
CA MET A 405 -9.30 16.81 10.55
C MET A 405 -8.88 18.27 10.33
N LEU A 406 -7.60 18.54 10.06
CA LEU A 406 -7.11 19.89 9.73
C LEU A 406 -7.81 20.43 8.48
N THR A 407 -7.92 19.60 7.44
CA THR A 407 -8.64 19.94 6.21
C THR A 407 -10.11 20.23 6.51
N ALA A 408 -10.79 19.38 7.28
CA ALA A 408 -12.19 19.58 7.63
C ALA A 408 -12.44 20.89 8.38
N LEU A 409 -11.56 21.26 9.32
CA LEU A 409 -11.65 22.52 10.06
C LEU A 409 -11.46 23.73 9.15
N GLU A 410 -10.57 23.66 8.17
CA GLU A 410 -10.35 24.76 7.23
C GLU A 410 -11.49 24.88 6.21
N MET A 411 -12.05 23.75 5.74
CA MET A 411 -13.28 23.71 4.95
C MET A 411 -14.45 24.35 5.71
N GLU A 412 -14.62 24.05 7.00
CA GLU A 412 -15.66 24.63 7.86
C GLU A 412 -15.49 26.14 8.01
N LYS A 413 -14.26 26.64 8.26
CA LYS A 413 -13.99 28.08 8.35
C LYS A 413 -14.38 28.85 7.08
N ARG A 414 -14.28 28.19 5.92
CA ARG A 414 -14.65 28.73 4.60
C ARG A 414 -16.09 28.42 4.20
N ASN A 415 -16.88 27.80 5.08
CA ASN A 415 -18.27 27.42 4.85
C ASN A 415 -18.46 26.47 3.65
N LEU A 416 -17.51 25.56 3.46
CA LEU A 416 -17.53 24.51 2.46
C LEU A 416 -18.04 23.21 3.09
N ASP A 417 -18.96 22.53 2.40
CA ASP A 417 -19.44 21.23 2.86
C ASP A 417 -18.35 20.18 2.63
N PHE A 418 -18.14 19.34 3.62
CA PHE A 418 -17.05 18.38 3.62
C PHE A 418 -17.53 17.04 4.16
N THR A 419 -17.13 15.98 3.48
CA THR A 419 -17.16 14.62 4.05
C THR A 419 -15.93 13.87 3.59
N ALA A 420 -15.60 12.77 4.28
CA ALA A 420 -14.44 11.97 3.93
C ALA A 420 -14.65 10.50 4.23
N VAL A 421 -13.97 9.66 3.46
CA VAL A 421 -13.74 8.24 3.74
C VAL A 421 -12.25 8.05 3.92
N HIS A 422 -11.77 8.38 5.13
CA HIS A 422 -10.35 8.33 5.47
C HIS A 422 -9.48 9.21 4.56
N ASP A 423 -8.86 8.62 3.54
CA ASP A 423 -7.98 9.23 2.54
C ASP A 423 -8.68 9.62 1.24
N SER A 424 -10.02 9.66 1.26
CA SER A 424 -10.90 10.12 0.18
C SER A 424 -11.73 11.32 0.65
N PHE A 425 -11.61 12.48 -0.01
CA PHE A 425 -12.10 13.77 0.49
C PHE A 425 -13.11 14.37 -0.49
N TRP A 426 -14.29 14.72 0.01
CA TRP A 426 -15.47 14.97 -0.82
C TRP A 426 -16.06 16.34 -0.53
N THR A 427 -16.46 17.06 -1.59
CA THR A 427 -17.21 18.32 -1.52
C THR A 427 -18.08 18.49 -2.76
N HIS A 428 -18.74 19.64 -2.92
CA HIS A 428 -19.46 19.99 -4.13
C HIS A 428 -18.50 20.21 -5.31
N ALA A 429 -18.90 19.81 -6.51
CA ALA A 429 -18.07 19.92 -7.71
C ALA A 429 -17.50 21.34 -7.95
N GLY A 430 -18.27 22.39 -7.66
CA GLY A 430 -17.82 23.78 -7.80
C GLY A 430 -16.72 24.21 -6.81
N ASN A 431 -16.48 23.43 -5.75
CA ASN A 431 -15.53 23.76 -4.67
C ASN A 431 -14.27 22.87 -4.70
N ILE A 432 -14.12 21.98 -5.69
CA ILE A 432 -13.01 21.02 -5.72
C ILE A 432 -11.65 21.70 -5.82
N ASP A 433 -11.53 22.77 -6.61
CA ASP A 433 -10.30 23.55 -6.73
C ASP A 433 -9.86 24.11 -5.36
N GLU A 434 -10.79 24.74 -4.64
CA GLU A 434 -10.53 25.30 -3.32
C GLU A 434 -10.23 24.20 -2.27
N MET A 435 -10.95 23.07 -2.31
CA MET A 435 -10.63 21.93 -1.45
C MET A 435 -9.22 21.39 -1.72
N ASN A 436 -8.79 21.30 -2.98
CA ASN A 436 -7.46 20.84 -3.35
C ASN A 436 -6.35 21.78 -2.84
N GLU A 437 -6.58 23.10 -2.86
CA GLU A 437 -5.67 24.06 -2.23
C GLU A 437 -5.57 23.82 -0.72
N ILE A 438 -6.71 23.71 -0.03
CA ILE A 438 -6.77 23.46 1.43
C ILE A 438 -6.10 22.14 1.80
N LEU A 439 -6.29 21.10 0.98
CA LEU A 439 -5.68 19.78 1.17
C LEU A 439 -4.15 19.86 1.16
N ARG A 440 -3.59 20.52 0.15
CA ARG A 440 -2.14 20.70 0.00
C ARG A 440 -1.59 21.57 1.12
N ASP A 441 -2.24 22.68 1.43
CA ASP A 441 -1.84 23.58 2.52
C ASP A 441 -1.84 22.86 3.88
N SER A 442 -2.92 22.13 4.20
CA SER A 442 -3.03 21.38 5.45
C SER A 442 -1.98 20.26 5.56
N PHE A 443 -1.62 19.63 4.43
CA PHE A 443 -0.57 18.63 4.39
C PHE A 443 0.81 19.25 4.62
N VAL A 444 1.08 20.38 3.98
CA VAL A 444 2.33 21.14 4.16
C VAL A 444 2.47 21.60 5.60
N ASP A 445 1.43 22.18 6.19
CA ASP A 445 1.44 22.66 7.57
C ASP A 445 1.67 21.52 8.58
N LEU A 446 1.05 20.35 8.35
CA LEU A 446 1.26 19.15 9.16
C LEU A 446 2.73 18.69 9.16
N TYR A 447 3.44 18.92 8.05
CA TYR A 447 4.81 18.46 7.81
C TYR A 447 5.84 19.59 7.75
N ASP A 448 5.48 20.83 8.09
CA ASP A 448 6.42 21.94 8.21
C ASP A 448 7.37 21.71 9.41
N GLY A 449 6.84 21.11 10.48
CA GLY A 449 7.60 20.61 11.63
C GLY A 449 8.22 19.21 11.45
N ASP A 450 8.98 18.77 12.46
CA ASP A 450 9.55 17.42 12.50
C ASP A 450 8.73 16.49 13.39
N VAL A 451 7.75 15.82 12.79
CA VAL A 451 6.88 14.87 13.49
C VAL A 451 7.62 13.69 14.13
N LEU A 452 8.82 13.31 13.65
CA LEU A 452 9.59 12.23 14.28
C LEU A 452 10.41 12.76 15.46
N GLU A 453 10.95 13.97 15.35
CA GLU A 453 11.65 14.61 16.47
C GLU A 453 10.68 14.91 17.60
N ASP A 454 9.51 15.48 17.32
CA ASP A 454 8.46 15.73 18.31
C ASP A 454 8.05 14.43 19.03
N LEU A 455 7.89 13.34 18.26
CA LEU A 455 7.61 12.02 18.80
C LEU A 455 8.74 11.53 19.72
N ARG A 456 10.00 11.61 19.27
CA ARG A 456 11.18 11.17 20.02
C ARG A 456 11.35 11.96 21.32
N GLU A 457 11.23 13.28 21.26
CA GLU A 457 11.35 14.15 22.44
C GLU A 457 10.22 13.90 23.44
N SER A 458 8.99 13.66 22.95
CA SER A 458 7.87 13.28 23.83
C SER A 458 8.12 11.98 24.60
N TRP A 459 8.82 11.02 23.97
CA TRP A 459 9.18 9.76 24.61
C TRP A 459 10.38 9.87 25.52
N LYS A 460 11.42 10.65 25.18
CA LYS A 460 12.54 10.92 26.09
C LYS A 460 12.06 11.56 27.39
N LEU A 461 11.12 12.50 27.31
CA LEU A 461 10.53 13.13 28.48
C LEU A 461 9.73 12.13 29.34
N ARG A 462 9.00 11.20 28.70
CA ARG A 462 8.15 10.21 29.38
C ARG A 462 8.94 9.02 29.94
N TYR A 463 10.02 8.64 29.27
CA TYR A 463 10.83 7.45 29.55
C TYR A 463 12.33 7.82 29.52
N PRO A 464 12.81 8.60 30.50
CA PRO A 464 14.17 9.14 30.49
C PRO A 464 15.27 8.06 30.58
N ASP A 465 14.92 6.88 31.10
CA ASP A 465 15.86 5.75 31.26
C ASP A 465 16.02 4.90 29.97
N ILE A 466 15.19 5.14 28.95
CA ILE A 466 15.24 4.39 27.68
C ILE A 466 16.05 5.17 26.65
N GLU A 467 17.19 4.60 26.25
CA GLU A 467 17.99 5.14 25.16
C GLU A 467 17.34 4.80 23.80
N LEU A 468 16.80 5.82 23.13
CA LEU A 468 16.17 5.70 21.81
C LEU A 468 17.22 5.91 20.71
N PRO A 469 17.13 5.17 19.58
CA PRO A 469 18.04 5.35 18.46
C PRO A 469 17.89 6.74 17.83
N ASP A 470 18.95 7.19 17.18
CA ASP A 470 18.94 8.43 16.40
C ASP A 470 17.89 8.40 15.27
N LEU A 471 17.42 9.59 14.90
CA LEU A 471 16.46 9.74 13.81
C LEU A 471 17.07 9.25 12.49
N PRO A 472 16.26 8.67 11.59
CA PRO A 472 16.71 8.36 10.24
C PRO A 472 17.10 9.64 9.49
N GLU A 473 18.03 9.52 8.54
CA GLU A 473 18.41 10.64 7.68
C GLU A 473 17.23 11.11 6.84
N ARG A 474 17.07 12.43 6.74
CA ARG A 474 16.08 13.07 5.87
C ARG A 474 16.66 13.25 4.47
N GLY A 475 15.83 13.01 3.47
CA GLY A 475 16.14 13.31 2.08
C GLY A 475 15.98 14.81 1.74
N ASP A 476 15.84 15.08 0.45
CA ASP A 476 15.90 16.40 -0.18
C ASP A 476 14.56 16.90 -0.74
N LEU A 477 13.44 16.21 -0.45
CA LEU A 477 12.10 16.69 -0.82
C LEU A 477 11.80 18.00 -0.08
N ASP A 478 11.48 19.06 -0.81
CA ASP A 478 10.87 20.24 -0.22
C ASP A 478 9.37 19.96 -0.09
N ILE A 479 8.84 20.02 1.13
CA ILE A 479 7.43 19.76 1.38
C ILE A 479 6.53 20.78 0.66
N LYS A 480 7.06 21.98 0.40
CA LYS A 480 6.32 23.04 -0.31
C LYS A 480 6.04 22.68 -1.77
N ASP A 481 6.80 21.75 -2.36
CA ASP A 481 6.54 21.22 -3.72
C ASP A 481 5.13 20.60 -3.82
N VAL A 482 4.53 20.17 -2.70
CA VAL A 482 3.17 19.61 -2.65
C VAL A 482 2.12 20.64 -3.04
N LYS A 483 2.35 21.94 -2.78
CA LYS A 483 1.38 23.01 -3.11
C LYS A 483 1.11 23.13 -4.61
N ASP A 484 2.12 22.81 -5.41
CA ASP A 484 2.04 22.82 -6.87
C ASP A 484 1.70 21.44 -7.46
N SER A 485 1.49 20.41 -6.62
CA SER A 485 1.21 19.07 -7.09
C SER A 485 -0.26 18.87 -7.46
N THR A 486 -0.55 18.92 -8.76
CA THR A 486 -1.88 18.71 -9.33
C THR A 486 -2.51 17.39 -8.90
N TYR A 487 -1.73 16.29 -8.93
CA TYR A 487 -2.22 14.92 -8.74
C TYR A 487 -2.01 14.35 -7.32
N PHE A 488 -1.73 15.22 -6.33
CA PHE A 488 -1.58 14.80 -4.93
C PHE A 488 -2.80 14.01 -4.44
N PHE A 489 -3.98 14.55 -4.72
CA PHE A 489 -5.28 13.88 -4.64
C PHE A 489 -5.92 13.90 -6.04
N GLN A 490 -6.60 12.82 -6.43
CA GLN A 490 -7.00 12.57 -7.83
C GLN A 490 -8.42 12.07 -8.02
#